data_AF-A0A1I2TD81-F1
#
_entry.id   AF-A0A1I2TD81-F1
#
_cell.length_a   1.000
_cell.length_b   1.000
_cell.length_c   1.000
_cell.angle_alpha   90.00
_cell.angle_beta   90.00
_cell.angle_gamma   90.00
#
_symmetry.space_group_name_H-M   'P 1'
#
loop_
_entity.id
_entity.type
_entity.pdbx_description
1 polymer ?
#
loop_
_entity_poly.entity_id
_entity_poly.type
_entity_poly.pdbx_seq_one_letter_code
_entity_poly.pdbx_strand_id
1 'polypeptide(L)'
;MFWAFGAVAVNFLVAGVLLFMLGVRSRDGLALSSLWGIRTKRTMVDAETFAKANRAIWRSYIFQGYVSVISGIATLVVGLVNDEAYVLLVIIALGSALAILTSTISGYFKAHRSIR
;
A
#
# COMPACT_ATOMS: atom_id res chain seq x y z
N MET A 1 1.00 12.28 25.32
CA MET A 1 0.88 11.03 24.53
C MET A 1 0.68 11.25 23.02
N PHE A 2 0.26 12.44 22.59
CA PHE A 2 0.10 12.85 21.17
C PHE A 2 1.24 12.47 20.21
N TRP A 3 2.51 12.56 20.64
CA TRP A 3 3.68 12.32 19.77
C TRP A 3 3.73 10.92 19.15
N ALA A 4 3.32 9.88 19.87
CA ALA A 4 3.30 8.51 19.34
C ALA A 4 2.24 8.36 18.23
N PHE A 5 1.08 8.98 18.40
CA PHE A 5 0.01 8.96 17.40
C PHE A 5 0.35 9.82 16.18
N GLY A 6 1.01 10.96 16.39
CA GLY A 6 1.56 11.77 15.31
C GLY A 6 2.55 10.99 14.44
N ALA A 7 3.46 10.23 15.07
CA ALA A 7 4.42 9.39 14.33
C ALA A 7 3.73 8.29 13.52
N VAL A 8 2.72 7.62 14.09
CA VAL A 8 1.92 6.60 13.39
C VAL A 8 1.14 7.20 12.22
N ALA A 9 0.51 8.36 12.41
CA ALA A 9 -0.19 9.07 11.35
C ALA A 9 0.75 9.44 10.19
N VAL A 10 1.93 10.00 10.52
CA VAL A 10 2.96 10.34 9.51
C VAL A 10 3.41 9.10 8.75
N ASN A 11 3.63 7.98 9.44
CA ASN A 11 4.00 6.72 8.78
C ASN A 11 2.94 6.26 7.77
N PHE A 12 1.65 6.29 8.14
CA PHE A 12 0.55 5.96 7.24
C PHE A 12 0.47 6.92 6.04
N LEU A 13 0.66 8.22 6.26
CA LEU A 13 0.64 9.21 5.18
C LEU A 13 1.80 8.99 4.20
N VAL A 14 3.03 8.80 4.72
CA VAL A 14 4.22 8.55 3.90
C VAL A 14 4.07 7.23 3.13
N ALA A 15 3.66 6.14 3.79
CA ALA A 15 3.39 4.86 3.14
C ALA A 15 2.33 5.01 2.05
N GLY A 16 1.27 5.76 2.33
CA GLY A 16 0.20 6.07 1.37
C GLY A 16 0.73 6.75 0.10
N VAL A 17 1.51 7.82 0.26
CA VAL A 17 2.11 8.55 -0.86
C VAL A 17 3.05 7.65 -1.68
N LEU A 18 3.88 6.85 -1.02
CA LEU A 18 4.79 5.92 -1.70
C LEU A 18 4.03 4.86 -2.51
N LEU A 19 2.93 4.33 -1.95
CA LEU A 19 2.08 3.36 -2.64
C LEU A 19 1.31 3.99 -3.81
N PHE A 20 0.87 5.24 -3.69
CA PHE A 20 0.31 6.01 -4.80
C PHE A 20 1.32 6.20 -5.93
N MET A 21 2.52 6.67 -5.61
CA MET A 21 3.61 6.85 -6.58
C MET A 21 3.94 5.52 -7.26
N LEU A 22 4.00 4.43 -6.49
CA LEU A 22 4.19 3.09 -7.02
C LEU A 22 3.05 2.68 -7.96
N GLY A 23 1.80 2.93 -7.58
CA GLY A 23 0.63 2.62 -8.40
C GLY A 23 0.62 3.37 -9.72
N VAL A 24 0.93 4.67 -9.69
CA VAL A 24 1.06 5.50 -10.90
C VAL A 24 2.19 4.97 -11.79
N ARG A 25 3.39 4.75 -11.25
CA ARG A 25 4.52 4.22 -12.02
C ARG A 25 4.28 2.80 -12.55
N SER A 26 3.56 1.97 -11.79
CA SER A 26 3.23 0.61 -12.20
C SER A 26 2.27 0.57 -13.38
N ARG A 27 1.45 1.62 -13.57
CA ARG A 27 0.54 1.73 -14.73
C ARG A 27 1.32 1.76 -16.04
N ASP A 28 2.43 2.48 -16.08
CA ASP A 28 3.26 2.59 -17.28
C ASP A 28 4.20 1.39 -17.47
N GLY A 29 4.34 0.55 -16.43
CA GLY A 29 5.20 -0.61 -16.42
C GLY A 29 6.55 -0.28 -15.78
N LEU A 30 6.92 -1.06 -14.76
CA LEU A 30 8.19 -0.86 -14.06
C LEU A 30 9.33 -1.52 -14.83
N ALA A 31 10.50 -0.87 -14.84
CA ALA A 31 11.73 -1.48 -15.31
C ALA A 31 12.19 -2.57 -14.34
N LEU A 32 12.82 -3.64 -14.86
CA LEU A 32 13.34 -4.75 -14.05
C LEU A 32 14.39 -4.32 -13.00
N SER A 33 15.12 -3.22 -13.28
CA SER A 33 16.08 -2.60 -12.35
C SER A 33 15.42 -1.83 -11.21
N SER A 34 14.12 -1.56 -11.28
CA SER A 34 13.37 -0.86 -10.24
C SER A 34 13.42 -1.65 -8.93
N LEU A 35 13.67 -0.95 -7.82
CA LEU A 35 13.54 -1.53 -6.48
C LEU A 35 12.08 -1.80 -6.08
N TRP A 36 11.13 -1.29 -6.87
CA TRP A 36 9.71 -1.33 -6.57
C TRP A 36 8.99 -2.44 -7.33
N GLY A 37 7.84 -2.89 -6.83
CA GLY A 37 6.95 -3.85 -7.51
C GLY A 37 7.01 -5.27 -6.94
N ILE A 38 6.16 -6.17 -7.46
CA ILE A 38 6.15 -7.59 -7.07
C ILE A 38 7.32 -8.33 -7.72
N ARG A 39 8.28 -8.70 -6.89
CA ARG A 39 9.49 -9.44 -7.29
C ARG A 39 9.38 -10.90 -6.82
N THR A 40 9.11 -11.79 -7.75
CA THR A 40 9.03 -13.25 -7.53
C THR A 40 9.81 -13.97 -8.63
N LYS A 41 10.18 -15.25 -8.42
CA LYS A 41 10.86 -16.06 -9.44
C LYS A 41 10.13 -16.08 -10.80
N ARG A 42 8.80 -15.93 -10.80
CA ARG A 42 7.98 -15.88 -12.02
C ARG A 42 7.89 -14.50 -12.67
N THR A 43 7.94 -13.42 -11.88
CA THR A 43 7.82 -12.05 -12.41
C THR A 43 9.15 -11.45 -12.83
N MET A 44 10.28 -12.04 -12.41
CA MET A 44 11.65 -11.55 -12.66
C MET A 44 12.36 -12.30 -13.81
N VAL A 45 11.63 -12.88 -14.76
CA VAL A 45 12.22 -13.64 -15.89
C VAL A 45 12.81 -12.71 -16.94
N ASP A 46 12.04 -11.72 -17.37
CA ASP A 46 12.41 -10.72 -18.36
C ASP A 46 11.70 -9.38 -18.06
N ALA A 47 12.13 -8.32 -18.74
CA ALA A 47 11.61 -6.97 -18.50
C ALA A 47 10.13 -6.83 -18.86
N GLU A 48 9.64 -7.51 -19.89
CA GLU A 48 8.26 -7.43 -20.36
C GLU A 48 7.31 -8.13 -19.37
N THR A 49 7.69 -9.33 -18.91
CA THR A 49 6.95 -10.09 -17.88
C THR A 49 6.86 -9.30 -16.58
N PHE A 50 7.96 -8.67 -16.15
CA PHE A 50 7.97 -7.84 -14.95
C PHE A 50 7.06 -6.61 -15.09
N ALA A 51 7.16 -5.90 -16.21
CA ALA A 51 6.32 -4.74 -16.49
C ALA A 51 4.83 -5.12 -16.56
N LYS A 52 4.49 -6.23 -17.25
CA LYS A 52 3.13 -6.75 -17.38
C LYS A 52 2.52 -7.13 -16.04
N ALA A 53 3.26 -7.86 -15.20
CA ALA A 53 2.82 -8.27 -13.87
C ALA A 53 2.50 -7.07 -12.97
N ASN A 54 3.39 -6.08 -12.93
CA ASN A 54 3.19 -4.86 -12.13
C ASN A 54 2.09 -3.96 -12.69
N ARG A 55 1.96 -3.89 -14.02
CA ARG A 55 0.84 -3.21 -14.69
C ARG A 55 -0.50 -3.90 -14.44
N ALA A 56 -0.55 -5.18 -14.10
CA ALA A 56 -1.82 -5.84 -13.77
C ALA A 56 -2.38 -5.39 -12.40
N ILE A 57 -1.50 -4.96 -11.49
CA ILE A 57 -1.81 -4.71 -10.07
C ILE A 57 -1.74 -3.24 -9.67
N TRP A 58 -1.49 -2.32 -10.61
CA TRP A 58 -1.38 -0.88 -10.34
C TRP A 58 -2.55 -0.32 -9.51
N ARG A 59 -3.78 -0.78 -9.78
CA ARG A 59 -4.98 -0.38 -9.01
C ARG A 59 -4.90 -0.81 -7.55
N SER A 60 -4.32 -1.97 -7.26
CA SER A 60 -4.13 -2.45 -5.88
C SER A 60 -3.18 -1.53 -5.11
N TYR A 61 -2.09 -1.06 -5.73
CA TYR A 61 -1.19 -0.09 -5.10
C TYR A 61 -1.87 1.24 -4.83
N ILE A 62 -2.65 1.75 -5.78
CA ILE A 62 -3.44 2.98 -5.59
C ILE A 62 -4.45 2.80 -4.44
N PHE A 63 -5.16 1.67 -4.41
CA PHE A 63 -6.11 1.37 -3.33
C PHE A 63 -5.42 1.32 -1.96
N GLN A 64 -4.28 0.62 -1.86
CA GLN A 64 -3.49 0.58 -0.61
C GLN A 64 -3.02 1.98 -0.21
N GLY A 65 -2.63 2.80 -1.18
CA GLY A 65 -2.31 4.21 -0.99
C GLY A 65 -3.46 4.99 -0.37
N TYR A 66 -4.67 4.89 -0.93
CA TYR A 66 -5.87 5.52 -0.40
C TYR A 66 -6.17 5.07 1.04
N VAL A 67 -6.15 3.77 1.29
CA VAL A 67 -6.39 3.22 2.63
C VAL A 67 -5.39 3.79 3.63
N SER A 68 -4.10 3.78 3.30
CA SER A 68 -3.05 4.32 4.18
C SER A 68 -3.24 5.82 4.44
N VAL A 69 -3.52 6.63 3.41
CA VAL A 69 -3.73 8.08 3.59
C VAL A 69 -4.95 8.35 4.47
N ILE A 70 -6.08 7.69 4.20
CA ILE A 70 -7.31 7.85 4.99
C ILE A 70 -7.07 7.43 6.45
N SER A 71 -6.38 6.31 6.68
CA SER A 71 -6.01 5.87 8.02
C SER A 71 -5.09 6.86 8.72
N GLY A 72 -4.11 7.43 8.03
CA GLY A 72 -3.22 8.46 8.57
C GLY A 72 -3.97 9.72 8.99
N ILE A 73 -4.88 10.22 8.16
CA ILE A 73 -5.75 11.36 8.49
C ILE A 73 -6.65 11.03 9.68
N ALA A 74 -7.30 9.86 9.68
CA ALA A 74 -8.17 9.44 10.77
C ALA A 74 -7.40 9.31 12.09
N THR A 75 -6.21 8.70 12.09
CA THR A 75 -5.35 8.62 13.28
C THR A 75 -4.94 10.00 13.79
N LEU A 76 -4.64 10.95 12.90
CA LEU A 76 -4.29 12.32 13.28
C LEU A 76 -5.48 13.05 13.91
N VAL A 77 -6.66 12.95 13.31
CA VAL A 77 -7.90 13.55 13.85
C VAL A 77 -8.24 12.97 15.21
N VAL A 78 -8.22 11.64 15.36
CA VAL A 78 -8.49 10.96 16.63
C VAL A 78 -7.49 11.39 17.69
N GLY A 79 -6.19 11.39 17.35
CA GLY A 79 -5.14 11.81 18.29
C GLY A 79 -5.23 13.27 18.72
N LEU A 80 -5.78 14.17 17.88
CA LEU A 80 -6.01 15.57 18.23
C LEU A 80 -7.26 15.79 19.10
N VAL A 81 -8.32 15.01 18.87
CA VAL A 81 -9.63 15.22 19.51
C VAL A 81 -9.74 14.47 20.84
N ASN A 82 -9.19 13.26 20.92
CA ASN A 82 -9.25 12.42 22.12
C ASN A 82 -8.09 11.43 22.14
N ASP A 83 -7.03 11.76 22.88
CA ASP A 83 -5.82 10.94 22.97
C ASP A 83 -5.98 9.67 23.83
N GLU A 84 -7.15 9.49 24.47
CA GLU A 84 -7.53 8.27 25.18
C GLU A 84 -8.39 7.30 24.34
N ALA A 85 -8.69 7.65 23.08
CA ALA A 85 -9.49 6.81 22.17
C ALA A 85 -8.71 5.62 21.58
N TYR A 86 -7.99 4.87 22.41
CA TYR A 86 -7.12 3.76 22.02
C TYR A 86 -7.84 2.68 21.21
N VAL A 87 -9.09 2.34 21.57
CA VAL A 87 -9.89 1.32 20.86
C VAL A 87 -10.12 1.74 19.41
N LEU A 88 -10.43 3.01 19.15
CA LEU A 88 -10.67 3.51 17.81
C LEU A 88 -9.38 3.49 16.97
N LEU A 89 -8.24 3.84 17.57
CA LEU A 89 -6.93 3.76 16.92
C LEU A 89 -6.55 2.33 16.55
N VAL A 90 -6.82 1.37 17.44
CA VAL A 90 -6.61 -0.06 17.17
C VAL A 90 -7.49 -0.53 16.02
N ILE A 91 -8.76 -0.11 15.97
CA ILE A 91 -9.68 -0.43 14.87
C ILE A 91 -9.16 0.13 13.54
N ILE A 92 -8.70 1.39 13.51
CA ILE A 92 -8.13 2.01 12.30
C ILE A 92 -6.89 1.23 11.84
N ALA A 93 -5.98 0.92 12.76
CA ALA A 93 -4.75 0.21 12.44
C ALA A 93 -5.03 -1.22 11.92
N LEU A 94 -5.83 -2.00 12.64
CA LEU A 94 -6.19 -3.37 12.23
C LEU A 94 -7.01 -3.38 10.94
N GLY A 95 -7.98 -2.49 10.79
CA GLY A 95 -8.79 -2.37 9.58
C GLY A 95 -7.94 -2.05 8.35
N SER A 96 -7.01 -1.10 8.49
CA SER A 96 -6.07 -0.76 7.41
C SER A 96 -5.12 -1.92 7.07
N ALA A 97 -4.60 -2.62 8.08
CA ALA A 97 -3.72 -3.76 7.89
C ALA A 97 -4.42 -4.90 7.15
N LEU A 98 -5.67 -5.22 7.53
CA LEU A 98 -6.48 -6.23 6.85
C LEU A 98 -6.81 -5.84 5.40
N ALA A 99 -7.14 -4.58 5.14
CA ALA A 99 -7.38 -4.09 3.78
C ALA A 99 -6.11 -4.15 2.89
N ILE A 100 -4.95 -3.82 3.46
CA ILE A 100 -3.67 -3.92 2.75
C ILE A 100 -3.29 -5.39 2.51
N LEU A 101 -3.44 -6.26 3.51
CA LEU A 101 -3.15 -7.69 3.38
C LEU A 101 -4.01 -8.36 2.31
N THR A 102 -5.33 -8.17 2.38
CA THR A 102 -6.28 -8.76 1.42
C THR A 102 -6.03 -8.27 -0.01
N SER A 103 -5.79 -6.97 -0.19
CA SER A 103 -5.44 -6.41 -1.51
C SER A 103 -4.07 -6.89 -2.02
N THR A 104 -3.11 -7.11 -1.13
CA THR A 104 -1.78 -7.64 -1.47
C THR A 104 -1.87 -9.10 -1.93
N ILE A 105 -2.61 -9.93 -1.21
CA ILE A 105 -2.87 -11.34 -1.58
C ILE A 105 -3.57 -11.39 -2.95
N SER A 106 -4.62 -10.58 -3.13
CA SER A 106 -5.32 -10.48 -4.42
C SER A 106 -4.39 -10.00 -5.54
N GLY A 107 -3.57 -8.99 -5.28
CA GLY A 107 -2.56 -8.48 -6.20
C GLY A 107 -1.53 -9.54 -6.60
N TYR A 108 -1.02 -10.30 -5.64
CA TYR A 108 -0.08 -11.40 -5.88
C TYR A 108 -0.65 -12.43 -6.87
N PHE A 109 -1.86 -12.92 -6.62
CA PHE A 109 -2.50 -13.87 -7.54
C PHE A 109 -2.79 -13.27 -8.91
N LYS A 110 -3.16 -11.99 -8.97
CA LYS A 110 -3.45 -11.29 -10.23
C LYS A 110 -2.18 -11.09 -11.06
N ALA A 111 -1.06 -10.72 -10.43
CA ALA A 111 0.24 -10.59 -11.09
C ALA A 111 0.65 -11.92 -11.74
N HIS A 112 0.54 -13.05 -11.01
CA HIS A 112 0.88 -14.37 -11.55
C HIS A 112 -0.08 -14.86 -12.64
N ARG A 113 -1.37 -14.51 -12.57
CA ARG A 113 -2.31 -14.85 -13.65
C ARG A 113 -2.06 -14.07 -14.93
N SER A 114 -1.56 -12.84 -14.84
CA SER A 114 -1.33 -11.98 -16.01
C SER A 114 -0.15 -12.41 -16.90
N ILE A 115 0.72 -13.28 -16.39
CA ILE A 115 1.95 -13.75 -17.05
C ILE A 115 1.87 -15.23 -17.48
N ARG A 116 0.73 -15.89 -17.23
CA ARG A 116 0.38 -17.17 -17.86
C ARG A 116 -0.24 -16.90 -19.21
#